data_AF-I3CKA1-F1
#
_entry.id   AF-I3CKA1-F1
#
_cell.length_a   1.000
_cell.length_b   1.000
_cell.length_c   1.000
_cell.angle_alpha   90.00
_cell.angle_beta   90.00
_cell.angle_gamma   90.00
#
_symmetry.space_group_name_H-M   'P 1'
#
loop_
_entity.id
_entity.type
_entity.pdbx_description
1 polymer ?
#
loop_
_entity_poly.entity_id
_entity_poly.type
_entity_poly.pdbx_seq_one_letter_code
_entity_poly.pdbx_strand_id
1 'polypeptide(L)'
;MAVNTEEIWEMFRETGKQIQALRYRSEETERSIKELVEASRETDRRFQEIRTEMAESSKETDRRFQEIRTEMAESSKETDRKIKETIVSLHDGLHKTEKLLGGYAQAAEKRSRELDKRIGALSNRLGEFVEEFIKPNIVPLLQARGIDVHVVSRDVEANNPQLGLAMQIDLLAINGDCCVLIEVKSHLSQDDVDEHIERMGKFKPLFPKYQDSQIFGAVAGMVIPDNVSKYAYRKGFFVITQKHDTAIILNDIQFQPKTW
;
A
#
# COMPACT_ATOMS: atom_id res chain seq x y z
N MET A 1 -27.95 -117.43 -76.70
CA MET A 1 -28.08 -116.11 -77.38
C MET A 1 -26.69 -115.57 -77.53
N ALA A 2 -26.21 -115.51 -78.76
CA ALA A 2 -24.93 -114.93 -79.10
C ALA A 2 -25.03 -113.42 -78.90
N VAL A 3 -24.09 -112.83 -78.17
CA VAL A 3 -23.89 -111.38 -78.20
C VAL A 3 -23.62 -111.01 -79.67
N ASN A 4 -24.46 -110.15 -80.22
CA ASN A 4 -24.35 -109.74 -81.61
C ASN A 4 -23.04 -108.94 -81.78
N THR A 5 -22.30 -109.20 -82.85
CA THR A 5 -21.05 -108.48 -83.15
C THR A 5 -21.28 -106.96 -83.26
N GLU A 6 -22.51 -106.54 -83.59
CA GLU A 6 -22.97 -105.15 -83.61
C GLU A 6 -23.04 -104.48 -82.23
N GLU A 7 -23.43 -105.20 -81.16
CA GLU A 7 -23.48 -104.66 -79.79
C GLU A 7 -22.08 -104.42 -79.22
N ILE A 8 -21.11 -105.29 -79.56
CA ILE A 8 -19.70 -105.12 -79.18
C ILE A 8 -19.11 -103.88 -79.88
N TRP A 9 -19.41 -103.68 -81.16
CA TRP A 9 -18.97 -102.49 -81.91
C TRP A 9 -19.63 -101.20 -81.42
N GLU A 10 -20.90 -101.22 -81.02
CA GLU A 10 -21.60 -100.10 -80.36
C GLU A 10 -20.95 -99.77 -79.00
N MET A 11 -20.65 -100.76 -78.17
CA MET A 11 -19.93 -100.56 -76.91
C MET A 11 -18.54 -99.96 -77.11
N PHE A 12 -17.76 -100.42 -78.10
CA PHE A 12 -16.47 -99.82 -78.42
C PHE A 12 -16.61 -98.38 -78.95
N ARG A 13 -17.66 -98.08 -79.73
CA ARG A 13 -17.96 -96.73 -80.22
C ARG A 13 -18.35 -95.78 -79.06
N GLU A 14 -19.17 -96.25 -78.14
CA GLU A 14 -19.61 -95.50 -76.97
C GLU A 14 -18.47 -95.30 -75.96
N THR A 15 -17.64 -96.32 -75.74
CA THR A 15 -16.40 -96.21 -74.96
C THR A 15 -15.44 -95.21 -75.62
N GLY A 16 -15.32 -95.20 -76.95
CA GLY A 16 -14.55 -94.22 -77.70
C GLY A 16 -15.05 -92.78 -77.50
N LYS A 17 -16.37 -92.56 -77.54
CA LYS A 17 -16.97 -91.25 -77.23
C LYS A 17 -16.76 -90.83 -75.78
N GLN A 18 -16.89 -91.75 -74.83
CA GLN A 18 -16.64 -91.49 -73.41
C GLN A 18 -15.17 -91.15 -73.16
N ILE A 19 -14.22 -91.86 -73.78
CA ILE A 19 -12.78 -91.54 -73.73
C ILE A 19 -12.51 -90.15 -74.32
N GLN A 20 -13.19 -89.77 -75.41
CA GLN A 20 -13.04 -88.45 -76.03
C GLN A 20 -13.63 -87.33 -75.17
N ALA A 21 -14.79 -87.54 -74.56
CA ALA A 21 -15.41 -86.61 -73.62
C ALA A 21 -14.60 -86.47 -72.31
N LEU A 22 -14.03 -87.57 -71.82
CA LEU A 22 -13.09 -87.57 -70.69
C LEU A 22 -11.81 -86.81 -71.02
N ARG A 23 -11.25 -86.98 -72.23
CA ARG A 23 -10.10 -86.18 -72.69
C ARG A 23 -10.40 -84.70 -72.73
N TYR A 24 -11.53 -84.33 -73.34
CA TYR A 24 -11.94 -82.93 -73.43
C TYR A 24 -12.13 -82.30 -72.06
N ARG A 25 -12.81 -83.00 -71.14
CA ARG A 25 -12.96 -82.55 -69.75
C ARG A 25 -11.62 -82.46 -69.01
N SER A 26 -10.70 -83.39 -69.24
CA SER A 26 -9.35 -83.38 -68.67
C SER A 26 -8.57 -82.14 -69.13
N GLU A 27 -8.59 -81.85 -70.44
CA GLU A 27 -7.96 -80.67 -71.04
C GLU A 27 -8.58 -79.35 -70.51
N GLU A 28 -9.90 -79.31 -70.31
CA GLU A 28 -10.62 -78.16 -69.75
C GLU A 28 -10.32 -77.95 -68.26
N THR A 29 -10.21 -79.03 -67.47
CA THR A 29 -9.72 -78.95 -66.09
C THR A 29 -8.25 -78.52 -66.02
N GLU A 30 -7.40 -78.98 -66.94
CA GLU A 30 -6.00 -78.55 -66.99
C GLU A 30 -5.89 -77.05 -67.30
N ARG A 31 -6.71 -76.51 -68.21
CA ARG A 31 -6.81 -75.05 -68.43
C ARG A 31 -7.28 -74.31 -67.20
N SER A 32 -8.37 -74.76 -66.57
CA SER A 32 -8.94 -74.11 -65.39
C SER A 32 -7.94 -74.11 -64.22
N ILE A 33 -7.20 -75.21 -64.03
CA ILE A 33 -6.13 -75.30 -63.03
C ILE A 33 -5.01 -74.30 -63.34
N LYS A 34 -4.65 -74.15 -64.62
CA LYS A 34 -3.62 -73.20 -65.05
C LYS A 34 -4.01 -71.74 -64.77
N GLU A 35 -5.26 -71.37 -65.08
CA GLU A 35 -5.82 -70.04 -64.77
C GLU A 35 -5.90 -69.79 -63.25
N LEU A 36 -6.33 -70.79 -62.47
CA LEU A 36 -6.34 -70.71 -61.00
C LEU A 36 -4.94 -70.52 -60.41
N VAL A 37 -3.93 -71.20 -60.96
CA VAL A 37 -2.53 -71.05 -60.55
C VAL A 37 -2.01 -69.65 -60.89
N GLU A 38 -2.37 -69.11 -62.05
CA GLU A 38 -2.00 -67.74 -62.46
C GLU A 38 -2.69 -66.68 -61.59
N ALA A 39 -3.99 -66.80 -61.35
CA ALA A 39 -4.75 -65.91 -60.45
C ALA A 39 -4.24 -65.97 -59.01
N SER A 40 -3.88 -67.17 -58.51
CA SER A 40 -3.26 -67.35 -57.19
C SER A 40 -1.90 -66.66 -57.11
N ARG A 41 -1.04 -66.81 -58.13
CA ARG A 41 0.25 -66.12 -58.22
C ARG A 41 0.10 -64.61 -58.25
N GLU A 42 -0.88 -64.09 -58.99
CA GLU A 42 -1.13 -62.65 -59.04
C GLU A 42 -1.66 -62.12 -57.70
N THR A 43 -2.52 -62.87 -57.03
CA THR A 43 -3.02 -62.53 -55.69
C THR A 43 -1.89 -62.52 -54.67
N ASP A 44 -1.01 -63.52 -54.71
CA ASP A 44 0.15 -63.62 -53.82
C ASP A 44 1.12 -62.44 -54.04
N ARG A 45 1.32 -62.05 -55.31
CA ARG A 45 2.10 -60.86 -55.66
C ARG A 45 1.47 -59.58 -55.11
N ARG A 46 0.16 -59.36 -55.30
CA ARG A 46 -0.54 -58.18 -54.74
C ARG A 46 -0.50 -58.16 -53.22
N PHE A 47 -0.61 -59.32 -52.56
CA PHE A 47 -0.48 -59.44 -51.11
C PHE A 47 0.93 -59.05 -50.63
N GLN A 48 1.97 -59.45 -51.36
CA GLN A 48 3.33 -59.03 -51.05
C GLN A 48 3.49 -57.52 -51.22
N GLU A 49 3.00 -56.94 -52.33
CA GLU A 49 3.04 -55.49 -52.58
C GLU A 49 2.37 -54.70 -51.44
N ILE A 50 1.15 -55.07 -51.04
CA ILE A 50 0.41 -54.46 -49.92
C ILE A 50 1.19 -54.59 -48.60
N ARG A 51 1.80 -55.76 -48.33
CA ARG A 51 2.62 -55.95 -47.13
C ARG A 51 3.83 -55.01 -47.10
N THR A 52 4.50 -54.81 -48.24
CA THR A 52 5.60 -53.84 -48.34
C THR A 52 5.13 -52.43 -48.09
N GLU A 53 4.07 -51.97 -48.77
CA GLU A 53 3.53 -50.61 -48.57
C GLU A 53 3.08 -50.38 -47.13
N MET A 54 2.41 -51.36 -46.53
CA MET A 54 1.96 -51.27 -45.14
C MET A 54 3.15 -51.24 -44.16
N ALA A 55 4.20 -52.01 -44.42
CA ALA A 55 5.43 -51.98 -43.62
C ALA A 55 6.16 -50.63 -43.74
N GLU A 56 6.22 -50.07 -44.95
CA GLU A 56 6.82 -48.74 -45.20
C GLU A 56 6.00 -47.62 -44.57
N SER A 57 4.68 -47.63 -44.75
CA SER A 57 3.76 -46.67 -44.11
C SER A 57 3.83 -46.73 -42.59
N SER A 58 3.96 -47.94 -42.01
CA SER A 58 4.11 -48.13 -40.57
C SER A 58 5.44 -47.54 -40.08
N LYS A 59 6.56 -47.83 -40.78
CA LYS A 59 7.87 -47.23 -40.47
C LYS A 59 7.85 -45.72 -40.55
N GLU A 60 7.21 -45.15 -41.56
CA GLU A 60 7.12 -43.69 -41.70
C GLU A 60 6.25 -43.07 -40.60
N THR A 61 5.17 -43.73 -40.20
CA THR A 61 4.31 -43.30 -39.09
C THR A 61 5.10 -43.30 -37.78
N ASP A 62 5.83 -44.38 -37.49
CA ASP A 62 6.71 -44.48 -36.32
C ASP A 62 7.77 -43.38 -36.33
N ARG A 63 8.38 -43.10 -37.49
CA ARG A 63 9.37 -42.02 -37.65
C ARG A 63 8.77 -40.66 -37.30
N ARG A 64 7.60 -40.33 -37.86
CA ARG A 64 6.89 -39.07 -37.58
C ARG A 64 6.48 -38.95 -36.11
N PHE A 65 6.03 -40.04 -35.49
CA PHE A 65 5.70 -40.04 -34.06
C PHE A 65 6.93 -39.80 -33.18
N GLN A 66 8.09 -40.36 -33.53
CA GLN A 66 9.34 -40.10 -32.82
C GLN A 66 9.77 -38.64 -32.98
N GLU A 67 9.68 -38.07 -34.17
CA GLU A 67 9.97 -36.65 -34.44
C GLU A 67 9.08 -35.74 -33.57
N ILE A 68 7.76 -35.95 -33.59
CA ILE A 68 6.81 -35.18 -32.78
C ILE A 68 7.12 -35.29 -31.28
N ARG A 69 7.42 -36.50 -30.78
CA ARG A 69 7.79 -36.69 -29.36
C ARG A 69 9.04 -35.91 -28.99
N THR A 70 10.02 -35.87 -29.89
CA THR A 70 11.29 -35.19 -29.66
C THR A 70 11.10 -33.68 -29.64
N GLU A 71 10.39 -33.12 -30.63
CA GLU A 71 10.04 -31.69 -30.66
C GLU A 71 9.21 -31.27 -29.44
N MET A 72 8.24 -32.10 -29.03
CA MET A 72 7.42 -31.81 -27.86
C MET A 72 8.23 -31.82 -26.56
N ALA A 73 9.19 -32.74 -26.42
CA ALA A 73 10.08 -32.78 -25.26
C ALA A 73 11.02 -31.56 -25.22
N GLU A 74 11.54 -31.12 -26.37
CA GLU A 74 12.37 -29.93 -26.48
C GLU A 74 11.57 -28.65 -26.20
N SER A 75 10.39 -28.51 -26.79
CA SER A 75 9.47 -27.38 -26.54
C SER A 75 9.08 -27.30 -25.06
N SER A 76 8.83 -28.43 -24.41
CA SER A 76 8.53 -28.49 -22.98
C SER A 76 9.72 -28.00 -22.14
N LYS A 77 10.94 -28.48 -22.42
CA LYS A 77 12.16 -28.03 -21.73
C LYS A 77 12.42 -26.53 -21.91
N GLU A 78 12.21 -26.00 -23.11
CA GLU A 78 12.38 -24.57 -23.37
C GLU A 78 11.32 -23.72 -22.64
N THR A 79 10.09 -24.23 -22.54
CA THR A 79 9.02 -23.60 -21.76
C THR A 79 9.38 -23.55 -20.27
N ASP A 80 9.84 -24.67 -19.71
CA ASP A 80 10.31 -24.73 -18.32
C ASP A 80 11.47 -23.76 -18.05
N ARG A 81 12.40 -23.64 -19.01
CA ARG A 81 13.52 -22.70 -18.93
C ARG A 81 13.03 -21.26 -18.88
N LYS A 82 12.15 -20.86 -19.80
CA LYS A 82 11.57 -19.51 -19.84
C LYS A 82 10.75 -19.18 -18.60
N ILE A 83 10.00 -20.15 -18.07
CA ILE A 83 9.25 -19.97 -16.82
C ILE A 83 10.22 -19.70 -15.66
N LYS A 84 11.28 -20.49 -15.51
CA LYS A 84 12.30 -20.27 -14.45
C LYS A 84 12.96 -18.91 -14.57
N GLU A 85 13.37 -18.51 -15.78
CA GLU A 85 13.98 -17.20 -16.03
C GLU A 85 13.03 -16.06 -15.68
N THR A 86 11.75 -16.18 -16.04
CA THR A 86 10.71 -15.19 -15.72
C THR A 86 10.49 -15.08 -14.22
N ILE A 87 10.40 -16.20 -13.50
CA ILE A 87 10.23 -16.21 -12.04
C ILE A 87 11.41 -15.53 -11.35
N VAL A 88 12.65 -15.82 -11.75
CA VAL A 88 13.86 -15.19 -11.19
C VAL A 88 13.86 -13.69 -11.45
N SER A 89 13.55 -13.26 -12.69
CA SER A 89 13.49 -11.84 -13.04
C SER A 89 12.39 -11.10 -12.29
N LEU A 90 11.21 -11.71 -12.11
CA LEU A 90 10.11 -11.12 -11.34
C LEU A 90 10.48 -10.97 -9.87
N HIS A 91 11.11 -11.99 -9.28
CA HIS A 91 11.54 -11.96 -7.90
C HIS A 91 12.56 -10.83 -7.64
N ASP A 92 13.56 -10.69 -8.51
CA ASP A 92 14.56 -9.62 -8.40
C ASP A 92 13.91 -8.22 -8.58
N GLY A 93 13.00 -8.09 -9.56
CA GLY A 93 12.22 -6.87 -9.78
C GLY A 93 11.39 -6.47 -8.57
N LEU A 94 10.69 -7.43 -7.95
CA LEU A 94 9.91 -7.19 -6.72
C LEU A 94 10.82 -6.79 -5.56
N HIS A 95 11.93 -7.50 -5.35
CA HIS A 95 12.86 -7.20 -4.26
C HIS A 95 13.49 -5.79 -4.40
N LYS A 96 13.86 -5.41 -5.63
CA LYS A 96 14.37 -4.06 -5.91
C LYS A 96 13.31 -2.99 -5.67
N THR A 97 12.06 -3.25 -6.04
CA THR A 97 10.93 -2.34 -5.83
C THR A 97 10.63 -2.16 -4.35
N GLU A 98 10.61 -3.26 -3.59
CA GLU A 98 10.44 -3.24 -2.13
C GLU A 98 11.53 -2.40 -1.45
N LYS A 99 12.80 -2.62 -1.82
CA LYS A 99 13.93 -1.86 -1.26
C LYS A 99 13.84 -0.37 -1.58
N LEU A 100 13.46 -0.01 -2.81
CA LEU A 100 13.25 1.40 -3.19
C LEU A 100 12.11 2.02 -2.39
N LEU A 101 10.96 1.36 -2.32
CA LEU A 101 9.80 1.83 -1.54
C LEU A 101 10.14 1.99 -0.06
N GLY A 102 10.84 1.03 0.54
CA GLY A 102 11.32 1.11 1.91
C GLY A 102 12.26 2.31 2.13
N GLY A 103 13.18 2.56 1.19
CA GLY A 103 14.06 3.72 1.21
C GLY A 103 13.30 5.05 1.13
N TYR A 104 12.32 5.16 0.23
CA TYR A 104 11.47 6.35 0.10
C TYR A 104 10.63 6.59 1.36
N ALA A 105 10.03 5.54 1.93
CA ALA A 105 9.24 5.64 3.15
C ALA A 105 10.08 6.15 4.33
N GLN A 106 11.28 5.60 4.53
CA GLN A 106 12.20 6.05 5.58
C GLN A 106 12.67 7.49 5.37
N ALA A 107 12.97 7.88 4.13
CA ALA A 107 13.38 9.24 3.80
C ALA A 107 12.24 10.25 4.03
N ALA A 108 11.00 9.89 3.65
CA ALA A 108 9.81 10.69 3.87
C ALA A 108 9.55 10.87 5.38
N GLU A 109 9.64 9.80 6.16
CA GLU A 109 9.45 9.85 7.61
C GLU A 109 10.50 10.73 8.29
N LYS A 110 11.79 10.59 7.93
CA LYS A 110 12.85 11.47 8.44
C LYS A 110 12.59 12.93 8.11
N ARG A 111 12.20 13.23 6.87
CA ARG A 111 11.88 14.59 6.43
C ARG A 111 10.67 15.15 7.18
N SER A 112 9.63 14.36 7.43
CA SER A 112 8.47 14.78 8.21
C SER A 112 8.88 15.17 9.63
N ARG A 113 9.63 14.29 10.33
CA ARG A 113 10.10 14.59 11.70
C ARG A 113 10.99 15.83 11.75
N GLU A 114 11.80 16.07 10.73
CA GLU A 114 12.63 17.27 10.67
C GLU A 114 11.80 18.54 10.42
N LEU A 115 10.76 18.46 9.58
CA LEU A 115 9.80 19.54 9.39
C LEU A 115 9.05 19.85 10.68
N ASP A 116 8.55 18.83 11.39
CA ASP A 116 7.84 19.01 12.67
C ASP A 116 8.72 19.72 13.70
N LYS A 117 9.99 19.33 13.80
CA LYS A 117 10.96 20.02 14.67
C LYS A 117 11.18 21.48 14.28
N ARG A 118 11.31 21.76 12.99
CA ARG A 118 11.50 23.14 12.48
C ARG A 118 10.27 23.99 12.71
N ILE A 119 9.06 23.45 12.50
CA ILE A 119 7.79 24.12 12.78
C ILE A 119 7.67 24.40 14.27
N GLY A 120 7.94 23.41 15.13
CA GLY A 120 7.95 23.63 16.58
C GLY A 120 8.92 24.73 17.02
N ALA A 121 10.14 24.72 16.48
CA ALA A 121 11.12 25.77 16.76
C ALA A 121 10.67 27.16 16.29
N LEU A 122 9.98 27.26 15.16
CA LEU A 122 9.40 28.53 14.69
C LEU A 122 8.26 29.01 15.60
N SER A 123 7.37 28.11 16.00
CA SER A 123 6.27 28.43 16.93
C SER A 123 6.79 28.96 18.27
N ASN A 124 7.82 28.34 18.83
CA ASN A 124 8.45 28.81 20.07
C ASN A 124 9.06 30.21 19.90
N ARG A 125 9.80 30.45 18.81
CA ARG A 125 10.40 31.76 18.52
C ARG A 125 9.35 32.85 18.29
N LEU A 126 8.18 32.50 17.76
CA LEU A 126 7.05 33.44 17.64
C LEU A 126 6.49 33.80 19.03
N GLY A 127 6.38 32.83 19.94
CA GLY A 127 6.03 33.09 21.34
C GLY A 127 6.98 34.06 22.02
N GLU A 128 8.28 33.75 21.98
CA GLU A 128 9.35 34.61 22.52
C GLU A 128 9.30 36.03 21.94
N PHE A 129 9.08 36.15 20.63
CA PHE A 129 8.93 37.46 19.98
C PHE A 129 7.74 38.26 20.53
N VAL A 130 6.59 37.60 20.74
CA VAL A 130 5.41 38.27 21.29
C VAL A 130 5.68 38.73 22.71
N GLU A 131 6.31 37.91 23.54
CA GLU A 131 6.67 38.30 24.91
C GLU A 131 7.61 39.50 24.94
N GLU A 132 8.67 39.50 24.12
CA GLU A 132 9.63 40.60 24.04
C GLU A 132 8.98 41.90 23.53
N PHE A 133 7.96 41.80 22.66
CA PHE A 133 7.17 42.96 22.23
C PHE A 133 6.25 43.49 23.34
N ILE A 134 5.60 42.59 24.09
CA ILE A 134 4.61 42.97 25.11
C ILE A 134 5.27 43.50 26.39
N LYS A 135 6.32 42.82 26.87
CA LYS A 135 7.00 43.10 28.14
C LYS A 135 7.32 44.59 28.41
N PRO A 136 7.94 45.37 27.49
CA PRO A 136 8.30 46.76 27.77
C PRO A 136 7.09 47.67 28.02
N ASN A 137 5.90 47.27 27.61
CA ASN A 137 4.68 48.06 27.73
C ASN A 137 3.88 47.73 29.01
N ILE A 138 4.18 46.63 29.71
CA ILE A 138 3.35 46.12 30.81
C ILE A 138 3.24 47.10 31.97
N VAL A 139 4.36 47.63 32.46
CA VAL A 139 4.38 48.58 33.59
C VAL A 139 3.54 49.83 33.30
N PRO A 140 3.82 50.61 32.23
CA PRO A 140 3.06 51.83 31.98
C PRO A 140 1.57 51.56 31.71
N LEU A 141 1.23 50.44 31.06
CA LEU A 141 -0.17 50.07 30.81
C LEU A 141 -0.93 49.75 32.09
N LEU A 142 -0.34 48.97 33.00
CA LEU A 142 -0.97 48.60 34.27
C LEU A 142 -1.06 49.80 35.23
N GLN A 143 -0.02 50.63 35.31
CA GLN A 143 -0.04 51.85 36.13
C GLN A 143 -1.09 52.86 35.65
N ALA A 144 -1.30 52.99 34.32
CA ALA A 144 -2.39 53.80 33.78
C ALA A 144 -3.79 53.28 34.16
N ARG A 145 -3.90 52.03 34.61
CA ARG A 145 -5.12 51.42 35.17
C ARG A 145 -5.17 51.46 36.71
N GLY A 146 -4.25 52.18 37.36
CA GLY A 146 -4.18 52.26 38.81
C GLY A 146 -3.59 51.02 39.49
N ILE A 147 -2.94 50.13 38.72
CA ILE A 147 -2.26 48.95 39.25
C ILE A 147 -0.78 49.27 39.40
N ASP A 148 -0.33 49.48 40.64
CA ASP A 148 1.03 49.90 40.93
C ASP A 148 2.01 48.72 40.91
N VAL A 149 2.58 48.45 39.74
CA VAL A 149 3.64 47.46 39.50
C VAL A 149 4.93 48.13 39.05
N HIS A 150 6.09 47.58 39.39
CA HIS A 150 7.39 48.18 39.05
C HIS A 150 8.36 47.21 38.37
N VAL A 151 8.25 45.92 38.65
CA VAL A 151 9.17 44.89 38.15
C VAL A 151 8.39 43.91 37.28
N VAL A 152 8.91 43.57 36.11
CA VAL A 152 8.36 42.53 35.23
C VAL A 152 9.41 41.46 35.00
N SER A 153 9.15 40.27 35.53
CA SER A 153 9.95 39.06 35.32
C SER A 153 9.37 38.21 34.20
N ARG A 154 10.23 37.48 33.50
CA ARG A 154 9.82 36.49 32.50
C ARG A 154 9.99 35.08 33.02
N ASP A 155 9.29 34.13 32.40
CA ASP A 155 9.49 32.69 32.59
C ASP A 155 9.53 32.31 34.08
N VAL A 156 8.55 32.79 34.84
CA VAL A 156 8.49 32.52 36.27
C VAL A 156 7.89 31.15 36.47
N GLU A 157 8.73 30.21 36.88
CA GLU A 157 8.36 28.82 37.15
C GLU A 157 8.31 28.53 38.64
N ALA A 158 7.35 27.70 39.04
CA ALA A 158 7.32 27.09 40.36
C ALA A 158 6.88 25.63 40.26
N ASN A 159 7.58 24.76 41.00
CA ASN A 159 7.24 23.36 41.13
C ASN A 159 7.33 22.97 42.61
N ASN A 160 6.24 22.45 43.15
CA ASN A 160 6.17 21.89 44.48
C ASN A 160 5.62 20.45 44.42
N PRO A 161 6.52 19.44 44.41
CA PRO A 161 6.12 18.03 44.36
C PRO A 161 5.28 17.58 45.57
N GLN A 162 5.41 18.22 46.72
CA GLN A 162 4.64 17.87 47.93
C GLN A 162 3.17 18.28 47.82
N LEU A 163 2.91 19.39 47.13
CA LEU A 163 1.55 19.83 46.80
C LEU A 163 1.02 19.19 45.52
N GLY A 164 1.88 18.53 44.74
CA GLY A 164 1.56 18.04 43.39
C GLY A 164 1.24 19.18 42.42
N LEU A 165 1.80 20.37 42.64
CA LEU A 165 1.52 21.57 41.86
C LEU A 165 2.76 22.04 41.11
N ALA A 166 2.57 22.42 39.86
CA ALA A 166 3.55 23.15 39.06
C ALA A 166 2.85 24.21 38.22
N MET A 167 3.55 25.31 37.93
CA MET A 167 3.08 26.35 37.02
C MET A 167 4.24 27.09 36.38
N GLN A 168 3.95 27.68 35.22
CA GLN A 168 4.78 28.66 34.53
C GLN A 168 3.94 29.90 34.22
N ILE A 169 4.57 31.07 34.34
CA ILE A 169 3.98 32.38 34.06
C ILE A 169 4.90 33.08 33.07
N ASP A 170 4.37 33.42 31.90
CA ASP A 170 5.15 34.06 30.83
C ASP A 170 5.70 35.40 31.31
N LEU A 171 4.84 36.29 31.82
CA LEU A 171 5.25 37.53 32.47
C LEU A 171 4.59 37.70 33.85
N LEU A 172 5.39 38.06 34.85
CA LEU A 172 4.93 38.37 36.19
C LEU A 172 5.30 39.80 36.56
N ALA A 173 4.30 40.67 36.72
CA ALA A 173 4.49 42.06 37.14
C ALA A 173 4.22 42.21 38.65
N ILE A 174 5.15 42.82 39.41
CA ILE A 174 5.07 42.92 40.88
C ILE A 174 5.48 44.28 41.43
N ASN A 175 4.96 44.60 42.62
CA ASN A 175 5.45 45.66 43.52
C ASN A 175 5.42 45.26 45.01
N GLY A 176 5.27 43.97 45.32
CA GLY A 176 5.15 43.47 46.70
C GLY A 176 3.70 43.35 47.17
N ASP A 177 2.91 44.43 47.08
CA ASP A 177 1.49 44.41 47.49
C ASP A 177 0.54 43.90 46.39
N CYS A 178 0.99 43.98 45.13
CA CYS A 178 0.23 43.58 43.97
C CYS A 178 1.08 42.69 43.04
N CYS A 179 0.44 41.67 42.47
CA CYS A 179 1.00 40.81 41.42
C CYS A 179 0.02 40.73 40.25
N VAL A 180 0.54 40.84 39.03
CA VAL A 180 -0.22 40.58 37.80
C VAL A 180 0.46 39.45 37.04
N LEU A 181 -0.23 38.33 36.93
CA LEU A 181 0.20 37.19 36.12
C LEU A 181 -0.31 37.42 34.70
N ILE A 182 0.56 37.24 33.70
CA ILE A 182 0.23 37.55 32.31
C ILE A 182 0.57 36.34 31.45
N GLU A 183 -0.43 35.80 30.78
CA GLU A 183 -0.23 34.84 29.70
C GLU A 183 -0.03 35.57 28.37
N VAL A 184 0.91 35.12 27.56
CA VAL A 184 1.24 35.70 26.27
C VAL A 184 1.12 34.65 25.16
N LYS A 185 0.29 34.91 24.15
CA LYS A 185 0.13 34.03 22.99
C LYS A 185 0.28 34.80 21.68
N SER A 186 0.87 34.17 20.66
CA SER A 186 0.84 34.71 19.30
C SER A 186 -0.60 34.80 18.77
N HIS A 187 -1.41 33.79 19.08
CA HIS A 187 -2.85 33.78 18.82
C HIS A 187 -3.58 33.28 20.07
N LEU A 188 -4.39 34.13 20.69
CA LEU A 188 -5.10 33.78 21.92
C LEU A 188 -6.39 33.00 21.60
N SER A 189 -6.55 31.84 22.21
CA SER A 189 -7.75 31.01 22.16
C SER A 189 -8.54 31.08 23.48
N GLN A 190 -9.74 30.52 23.49
CA GLN A 190 -10.52 30.41 24.72
C GLN A 190 -9.88 29.41 25.70
N ASP A 191 -9.33 28.30 25.19
CA ASP A 191 -8.67 27.28 26.00
C ASP A 191 -7.46 27.88 26.75
N ASP A 192 -6.69 28.77 26.10
CA ASP A 192 -5.59 29.48 26.77
C ASP A 192 -6.07 30.31 27.98
N VAL A 193 -7.25 30.95 27.86
CA VAL A 193 -7.84 31.72 28.95
C VAL A 193 -8.28 30.78 30.09
N ASP A 194 -8.88 29.64 29.77
CA ASP A 194 -9.31 28.66 30.76
C ASP A 194 -8.11 28.00 31.47
N GLU A 195 -7.05 27.66 30.74
CA GLU A 195 -5.77 27.20 31.31
C GLU A 195 -5.11 28.27 32.19
N HIS A 196 -5.20 29.54 31.81
CA HIS A 196 -4.69 30.63 32.63
C HIS A 196 -5.49 30.78 33.94
N ILE A 197 -6.81 30.63 33.90
CA ILE A 197 -7.67 30.61 35.11
C ILE A 197 -7.22 29.52 36.09
N GLU A 198 -6.93 28.31 35.59
CA GLU A 198 -6.42 27.24 36.43
C GLU A 198 -5.06 27.58 37.05
N ARG A 199 -4.17 28.22 36.28
CA ARG A 199 -2.86 28.68 36.77
C ARG A 199 -3.00 29.78 37.83
N MET A 200 -3.94 30.71 37.68
CA MET A 200 -4.22 31.73 38.70
C MET A 200 -4.53 31.08 40.06
N GLY A 201 -5.34 30.01 40.06
CA GLY A 201 -5.69 29.27 41.29
C GLY A 201 -4.52 28.56 41.98
N LYS A 202 -3.42 28.32 41.26
CA LYS A 202 -2.21 27.65 41.78
C LYS A 202 -1.18 28.63 42.36
N PHE A 203 -1.32 29.94 42.09
CA PHE A 203 -0.29 30.93 42.40
C PHE A 203 0.00 31.06 43.89
N LYS A 204 -0.98 31.39 44.73
CA LYS A 204 -0.77 31.58 46.18
C LYS A 204 -0.18 30.34 46.88
N PRO A 205 -0.66 29.11 46.62
CA PRO A 205 -0.02 27.90 47.15
C PRO A 205 1.45 27.74 46.75
N LEU A 206 1.81 28.10 45.50
CA LEU A 206 3.16 27.97 44.98
C LEU A 206 4.09 29.14 45.35
N PHE A 207 3.54 30.31 45.64
CA PHE A 207 4.27 31.52 46.02
C PHE A 207 3.77 32.09 47.36
N PRO A 208 4.06 31.44 48.50
CA PRO A 208 3.57 31.86 49.81
C PRO A 208 3.92 33.31 50.21
N LYS A 209 5.00 33.87 49.65
CA LYS A 209 5.42 35.26 49.86
C LYS A 209 4.33 36.28 49.45
N TYR A 210 3.45 35.93 48.52
CA TYR A 210 2.41 36.80 47.98
C TYR A 210 0.99 36.42 48.44
N GLN A 211 0.86 35.71 49.56
CA GLN A 211 -0.44 35.26 50.10
C GLN A 211 -1.40 36.43 50.36
N ASP A 212 -0.88 37.51 50.94
CA ASP A 212 -1.66 38.71 51.28
C ASP A 212 -1.70 39.75 50.16
N SER A 213 -0.96 39.51 49.06
CA SER A 213 -0.93 40.42 47.91
C SER A 213 -2.23 40.34 47.10
N GLN A 214 -2.60 41.45 46.46
CA GLN A 214 -3.66 41.47 45.46
C GLN A 214 -3.16 40.84 44.17
N ILE A 215 -3.82 39.76 43.74
CA ILE A 215 -3.45 39.02 42.53
C ILE A 215 -4.44 39.35 41.42
N PHE A 216 -3.93 39.91 40.33
CA PHE A 216 -4.69 40.12 39.10
C PHE A 216 -4.12 39.25 37.99
N GLY A 217 -4.90 39.08 36.93
CA GLY A 217 -4.44 38.39 35.73
C GLY A 217 -4.57 39.25 34.49
N ALA A 218 -3.78 38.94 33.49
CA ALA A 218 -3.91 39.46 32.15
C ALA A 218 -3.65 38.37 31.10
N VAL A 219 -4.23 38.56 29.93
CA VAL A 219 -3.92 37.78 28.74
C VAL A 219 -3.48 38.74 27.64
N ALA A 220 -2.42 38.38 26.94
CA ALA A 220 -1.83 39.17 25.88
C ALA A 220 -1.74 38.35 24.60
N GLY A 221 -1.93 39.01 23.46
CA GLY A 221 -1.58 38.38 22.20
C GLY A 221 -1.61 39.26 20.98
N MET A 222 -0.94 38.78 19.92
CA MET A 222 -0.86 39.48 18.63
C MET A 222 -2.19 39.40 17.89
N VAL A 223 -2.84 38.24 17.94
CA VAL A 223 -4.18 38.02 17.39
C VAL A 223 -5.10 37.59 18.52
N ILE A 224 -6.14 38.38 18.77
CA ILE A 224 -7.17 38.05 19.77
C ILE A 224 -8.53 38.17 19.09
N PRO A 225 -9.22 37.04 18.83
CA PRO A 225 -10.58 37.08 18.32
C PRO A 225 -11.54 37.81 19.28
N ASP A 226 -12.49 38.55 18.75
CA ASP A 226 -13.44 39.36 19.54
C ASP A 226 -14.20 38.54 20.60
N ASN A 227 -14.59 37.31 20.27
CA ASN A 227 -15.27 36.41 21.20
C ASN A 227 -14.36 36.01 22.38
N VAL A 228 -13.07 35.78 22.13
CA VAL A 228 -12.06 35.43 23.13
C VAL A 228 -11.74 36.65 24.00
N SER A 229 -11.55 37.83 23.38
CA SER A 229 -11.35 39.10 24.10
C SER A 229 -12.50 39.39 25.08
N LYS A 230 -13.75 39.29 24.61
CA LYS A 230 -14.94 39.46 25.46
C LYS A 230 -15.05 38.40 26.54
N TYR A 231 -14.59 37.17 26.27
CA TYR A 231 -14.57 36.10 27.26
C TYR A 231 -13.56 36.39 28.37
N ALA A 232 -12.31 36.69 28.03
CA ALA A 232 -11.26 37.05 28.99
C ALA A 232 -11.66 38.27 29.82
N TYR A 233 -12.26 39.29 29.19
CA TYR A 233 -12.85 40.45 29.87
C TYR A 233 -13.85 40.01 30.96
N ARG A 234 -14.83 39.16 30.63
CA ARG A 234 -15.84 38.68 31.60
C ARG A 234 -15.25 37.83 32.72
N LYS A 235 -14.10 37.18 32.49
CA LYS A 235 -13.37 36.43 33.51
C LYS A 235 -12.52 37.32 34.42
N GLY A 236 -12.49 38.63 34.16
CA GLY A 236 -11.80 39.62 34.97
C GLY A 236 -10.32 39.76 34.64
N PHE A 237 -9.91 39.39 33.43
CA PHE A 237 -8.54 39.61 32.94
C PHE A 237 -8.39 40.94 32.21
N PHE A 238 -7.25 41.60 32.40
CA PHE A 238 -6.81 42.60 31.43
C PHE A 238 -6.50 41.90 30.10
N VAL A 239 -6.93 42.48 28.99
CA VAL A 239 -6.72 41.97 27.64
C VAL A 239 -5.79 42.92 26.92
N ILE A 240 -4.59 42.46 26.59
CA ILE A 240 -3.51 43.26 26.02
C ILE A 240 -3.26 42.84 24.58
N THR A 241 -3.15 43.78 23.66
CA THR A 241 -2.81 43.46 22.26
C THR A 241 -1.89 44.53 21.66
N GLN A 242 -1.37 44.25 20.48
CA GLN A 242 -0.57 45.21 19.73
C GLN A 242 -1.45 46.28 19.07
N LYS A 243 -0.95 47.51 19.03
CA LYS A 243 -1.49 48.59 18.19
C LYS A 243 -0.33 49.42 17.66
N HIS A 244 -0.07 49.30 16.37
CA HIS A 244 1.13 49.87 15.71
C HIS A 244 2.39 49.31 16.37
N ASP A 245 3.30 50.16 16.83
CA ASP A 245 4.60 49.77 17.38
C ASP A 245 4.58 49.63 18.91
N THR A 246 3.40 49.56 19.54
CA THR A 246 3.24 49.44 21.00
C THR A 246 2.13 48.45 21.37
N ALA A 247 1.96 48.19 22.66
CA ALA A 247 0.86 47.40 23.21
C ALA A 247 -0.19 48.30 23.87
N ILE A 248 -1.44 47.85 23.89
CA ILE A 248 -2.58 48.53 24.51
C ILE A 248 -3.43 47.56 25.30
N ILE A 249 -4.15 48.07 26.31
CA ILE A 249 -5.22 47.33 27.00
C ILE A 249 -6.55 47.58 26.28
N LEU A 250 -7.24 46.52 25.87
CA LEU A 250 -8.53 46.55 25.17
C LEU A 250 -9.72 46.77 26.10
N ASN A 251 -9.62 46.43 27.39
CA ASN A 251 -10.69 46.66 28.35
C ASN A 251 -11.09 48.15 28.35
N ASP A 252 -12.37 48.46 28.50
CA ASP A 252 -12.79 49.84 28.71
C ASP A 252 -12.37 50.39 30.09
N ILE A 253 -12.74 51.64 30.39
CA ILE A 253 -12.41 52.31 31.66
C ILE A 253 -13.31 51.86 32.83
N GLN A 254 -14.43 51.21 32.55
CA GLN A 254 -15.37 50.71 33.56
C GLN A 254 -14.97 49.31 34.06
N PHE A 255 -14.14 48.60 33.29
CA PHE A 255 -13.60 47.30 33.65
C PHE A 255 -13.02 47.25 35.06
N GLN A 256 -13.46 46.25 35.82
CA GLN A 256 -12.92 45.93 37.14
C GLN A 256 -12.22 44.58 37.06
N PRO A 257 -10.90 44.51 37.31
CA PRO A 257 -10.18 43.24 37.28
C PRO A 257 -10.63 42.35 38.44
N LYS A 258 -10.65 41.04 38.19
CA LYS A 258 -10.91 40.06 39.25
C LYS A 258 -9.65 39.90 40.10
N THR A 259 -9.81 39.97 41.42
CA THR A 259 -8.77 39.57 42.37
C THR A 259 -8.83 38.06 42.64
N TRP A 260 -7.67 37.39 42.62
CA TRP A 260 -7.52 35.94 42.77
C TRP A 260 -6.98 35.52 44.14
#